data_AF-J0WZQ2-F1
#
_entry.id   AF-J0WZQ2-F1
#
_cell.length_a   1.000
_cell.length_b   1.000
_cell.length_c   1.000
_cell.angle_alpha   90.00
_cell.angle_beta   90.00
_cell.angle_gamma   90.00
#
_symmetry.space_group_name_H-M   'P 1'
#
loop_
_entity.id
_entity.type
_entity.pdbx_description
1 polymer ?
#
loop_
_entity_poly.entity_id
_entity_poly.type
_entity_poly.pdbx_seq_one_letter_code
_entity_poly.pdbx_strand_id
1 'polypeptide(L)'
;MVSRGGGSSFLDDRVTRLWYVRRTVALMVLFAIILGMAGYAVYGYCQRREQEYVYFIRSMSSYYREGMGEGRGGMYGEVVKPVSDDFVKNRDAGAWFGDPVKPGKEGELRHVMDIYNGLYPEKKTNVGEFRRYYGSDWQKHVKESFAGQSNVPQFAHWCYQKADLVYKKDYGSIERSFHKAGSAVKDPPSNYSYYTGADGRYDYFELRSMFEAGR
;
A
#
# COMPACT_ATOMS: atom_id res chain seq x y z
N MET A 1 -55.86 68.60 50.35
CA MET A 1 -55.95 67.13 50.17
C MET A 1 -55.63 66.81 48.72
N VAL A 2 -54.55 66.06 48.47
CA VAL A 2 -54.41 64.91 47.56
C VAL A 2 -52.91 64.74 47.34
N SER A 3 -52.30 63.86 48.14
CA SER A 3 -51.02 63.24 47.79
C SER A 3 -51.36 61.91 47.14
N ARG A 4 -51.20 61.85 45.81
CA ARG A 4 -51.28 60.60 45.04
C ARG A 4 -49.94 59.89 45.19
N GLY A 5 -49.83 59.08 46.24
CA GLY A 5 -48.79 58.06 46.36
C GLY A 5 -49.30 56.73 45.80
N GLY A 6 -48.45 56.03 45.07
CA GLY A 6 -48.58 54.59 44.83
C GLY A 6 -49.10 54.21 43.46
N GLY A 7 -48.19 53.92 42.53
CA GLY A 7 -48.57 53.32 41.26
C GLY A 7 -47.47 53.29 40.22
N SER A 8 -46.28 52.79 40.54
CA SER A 8 -45.25 52.57 39.50
C SER A 8 -44.40 51.31 39.67
N SER A 9 -44.40 50.64 40.82
CA SER A 9 -43.44 49.55 41.05
C SER A 9 -43.80 48.21 40.40
N PHE A 10 -45.07 47.92 40.12
CA PHE A 10 -45.50 46.57 39.70
C PHE A 10 -45.51 46.35 38.17
N LEU A 11 -45.55 47.43 37.37
CA LEU A 11 -45.52 47.37 35.90
C LEU A 11 -44.08 47.42 35.36
N ASP A 12 -43.19 48.20 36.00
CA ASP A 12 -41.77 48.28 35.65
C ASP A 12 -41.04 46.93 35.84
N ASP A 13 -41.36 46.19 36.91
CA ASP A 13 -40.77 44.88 37.22
C ASP A 13 -41.13 43.79 36.19
N ARG A 14 -42.32 43.87 35.55
CA ARG A 14 -42.73 42.91 34.51
C ARG A 14 -42.04 43.17 33.18
N VAL A 15 -41.93 44.44 32.79
CA VAL A 15 -41.31 44.83 31.51
C VAL A 15 -39.81 44.54 31.54
N THR A 16 -39.14 44.87 32.64
CA THR A 16 -37.73 44.51 32.86
C THR A 16 -37.52 43.00 32.91
N ARG A 17 -38.35 42.22 33.64
CA ARG A 17 -38.30 40.75 33.60
C ARG A 17 -38.46 40.18 32.19
N LEU A 18 -39.45 40.65 31.42
CA LEU A 18 -39.70 40.18 30.05
C LEU A 18 -38.53 40.48 29.11
N TRP A 19 -37.89 41.65 29.27
CA TRP A 19 -36.71 42.01 28.51
C TRP A 19 -35.51 41.12 28.86
N TYR A 20 -35.26 40.88 30.15
CA TYR A 20 -34.22 39.94 30.60
C TYR A 20 -34.48 38.53 30.09
N VAL A 21 -35.71 38.01 30.22
CA VAL A 21 -36.08 36.67 29.74
C VAL A 21 -35.86 36.55 28.23
N ARG A 22 -36.28 37.53 27.43
CA ARG A 22 -36.05 37.53 25.97
C ARG A 22 -34.56 37.53 25.61
N ARG A 23 -33.76 38.32 26.33
CA ARG A 23 -32.31 38.37 26.13
C ARG A 23 -31.65 37.05 26.51
N THR A 24 -32.05 36.44 27.62
CA THR A 24 -31.55 35.14 28.05
C THR A 24 -31.92 34.06 27.03
N VAL A 25 -33.15 34.03 26.53
CA VAL A 25 -33.57 33.08 25.48
C VAL A 25 -32.77 33.28 24.20
N ALA A 26 -32.56 34.52 23.75
CA ALA A 26 -31.76 34.81 22.57
C ALA A 26 -30.31 34.33 22.72
N LEU A 27 -29.69 34.56 23.88
CA LEU A 27 -28.34 34.07 24.18
C LEU A 27 -28.28 32.54 24.21
N MET A 28 -29.28 31.88 24.78
CA MET A 28 -29.37 30.41 24.80
C MET A 28 -29.49 29.81 23.40
N VAL A 29 -30.33 30.41 22.54
CA VAL A 29 -30.45 29.98 21.13
C VAL A 29 -29.14 30.17 20.38
N LEU A 30 -28.47 31.31 20.57
CA LEU A 30 -27.21 31.61 19.91
C LEU A 30 -26.09 30.66 20.39
N PHE A 31 -26.07 30.33 21.67
CA PHE A 31 -25.17 29.33 22.24
C PHE A 31 -25.44 27.92 21.67
N ALA A 32 -26.71 27.52 21.55
CA ALA A 32 -27.09 26.25 20.95
C ALA A 32 -26.64 26.13 19.48
N ILE A 33 -26.76 27.20 18.69
CA ILE A 33 -26.28 27.25 17.30
C ILE A 33 -24.76 27.10 17.25
N ILE A 34 -24.02 27.81 18.10
CA ILE A 34 -22.55 27.71 18.19
C ILE A 34 -22.12 26.29 18.55
N LEU A 35 -22.76 25.67 19.55
CA LEU A 35 -22.49 24.28 19.93
C LEU A 35 -22.80 23.30 18.80
N GLY A 36 -23.89 23.51 18.05
CA GLY A 36 -24.24 22.70 16.89
C GLY A 36 -23.18 22.78 15.78
N MET A 37 -22.70 23.99 15.48
CA MET A 37 -21.63 24.19 14.49
C MET A 37 -20.30 23.57 14.94
N ALA A 38 -19.93 23.73 16.22
CA ALA A 38 -18.74 23.12 16.79
C ALA A 38 -18.82 21.59 16.77
N GLY A 39 -19.96 21.01 17.14
CA GLY A 39 -20.21 19.58 17.08
C GLY A 39 -20.10 19.03 15.65
N TYR A 40 -20.68 19.72 14.68
CA TYR A 40 -20.58 19.34 13.27
C TYR A 40 -19.13 19.41 12.74
N ALA A 41 -18.39 20.46 13.10
CA ALA A 41 -16.99 20.60 12.70
C ALA A 41 -16.10 19.49 13.29
N VAL A 42 -16.28 19.16 14.57
CA VAL A 42 -15.58 18.06 15.24
C VAL A 42 -15.93 16.72 14.61
N TYR A 43 -17.23 16.48 14.37
CA TYR A 43 -17.69 15.25 13.71
C TYR A 43 -17.06 15.10 12.32
N GLY A 44 -17.08 16.16 11.50
CA GLY A 44 -16.46 16.14 10.16
C GLY A 44 -14.95 15.92 10.20
N TYR A 45 -14.26 16.47 11.20
CA TYR A 45 -12.83 16.24 11.40
C TYR A 45 -12.51 14.78 11.81
N CYS A 46 -13.26 14.21 12.74
CA CYS A 46 -13.14 12.80 13.13
C CYS A 46 -13.47 11.87 11.95
N GLN A 47 -14.59 12.16 11.28
CA GLN A 47 -14.94 11.83 9.89
C GLN A 47 -13.75 11.56 8.98
N ARG A 48 -13.12 12.67 8.62
CA ARG A 48 -12.05 12.72 7.64
C ARG A 48 -10.82 11.95 8.09
N ARG A 49 -10.44 12.07 9.37
CA ARG A 49 -9.30 11.32 9.91
C ARG A 49 -9.51 9.80 9.85
N GLU A 50 -10.71 9.31 10.15
CA GLU A 50 -10.99 7.88 10.04
C GLU A 50 -10.90 7.41 8.58
N GLN A 51 -11.43 8.19 7.64
CA GLN A 51 -11.35 7.88 6.21
C GLN A 51 -9.89 7.85 5.74
N GLU A 52 -9.11 8.89 6.03
CA GLU A 52 -7.68 8.96 5.69
C GLU A 52 -6.91 7.76 6.24
N TYR A 53 -7.21 7.34 7.47
CA TYR A 53 -6.60 6.17 8.07
C TYR A 53 -6.99 4.87 7.35
N VAL A 54 -8.26 4.69 6.98
CA VAL A 54 -8.71 3.52 6.20
C VAL A 54 -8.04 3.49 4.83
N TYR A 55 -7.94 4.63 4.15
CA TYR A 55 -7.22 4.75 2.88
C TYR A 55 -5.76 4.38 3.05
N PHE A 56 -5.12 4.84 4.12
CA PHE A 56 -3.74 4.52 4.44
C PHE A 56 -3.50 3.00 4.64
N ILE A 57 -4.37 2.31 5.39
CA ILE A 57 -4.27 0.85 5.56
C ILE A 57 -4.41 0.13 4.21
N ARG A 58 -5.38 0.55 3.39
CA ARG A 58 -5.63 -0.05 2.08
C ARG A 58 -4.48 0.22 1.11
N SER A 59 -3.87 1.40 1.14
CA SER A 59 -2.73 1.72 0.29
C SER A 59 -1.51 0.89 0.68
N MET A 60 -1.25 0.69 1.98
CA MET A 60 -0.19 -0.21 2.45
C MET A 60 -0.32 -1.63 1.87
N SER A 61 -1.51 -2.21 1.88
CA SER A 61 -1.70 -3.56 1.34
C SER A 61 -1.59 -3.59 -0.18
N SER A 62 -2.21 -2.60 -0.86
CA SER A 62 -2.24 -2.51 -2.32
C SER A 62 -0.84 -2.36 -2.91
N TYR A 63 -0.06 -1.40 -2.42
CA TYR A 63 1.29 -1.14 -2.94
C TYR A 63 2.23 -2.31 -2.69
N TYR A 64 2.07 -3.01 -1.56
CA TYR A 64 2.89 -4.19 -1.27
C TYR A 64 2.55 -5.34 -2.23
N ARG A 65 1.26 -5.65 -2.40
CA ARG A 65 0.79 -6.69 -3.33
C ARG A 65 1.25 -6.43 -4.76
N GLU A 66 1.12 -5.18 -5.21
CA GLU A 66 1.58 -4.74 -6.53
C GLU A 66 3.09 -4.86 -6.66
N GLY A 67 3.86 -4.31 -5.72
CA GLY A 67 5.32 -4.35 -5.73
C GLY A 67 5.88 -5.77 -5.69
N MET A 68 5.16 -6.71 -5.07
CA MET A 68 5.55 -8.13 -5.01
C MET A 68 5.03 -8.96 -6.17
N GLY A 69 4.25 -8.37 -7.08
CA GLY A 69 3.73 -9.03 -8.27
C GLY A 69 2.64 -10.07 -8.00
N GLU A 70 1.69 -9.78 -7.11
CA GLU A 70 0.50 -10.61 -6.89
C GLU A 70 -0.19 -10.94 -8.22
N GLY A 71 -0.39 -12.24 -8.50
CA GLY A 71 -0.99 -12.72 -9.74
C GLY A 71 -0.12 -12.64 -10.99
N ARG A 72 1.15 -12.22 -10.89
CA ARG A 72 2.07 -12.05 -12.04
C ARG A 72 3.28 -13.00 -12.01
N GLY A 73 3.27 -13.98 -11.11
CA GLY A 73 4.41 -14.87 -10.88
C GLY A 73 5.58 -14.17 -10.19
N GLY A 74 5.33 -13.11 -9.43
CA GLY A 74 6.36 -12.43 -8.64
C GLY A 74 6.71 -13.17 -7.35
N MET A 75 7.20 -12.41 -6.38
CA MET A 75 7.59 -12.93 -5.07
C MET A 75 6.38 -13.16 -4.13
N TYR A 76 5.23 -12.53 -4.42
CA TYR A 76 4.06 -12.52 -3.56
C TYR A 76 3.53 -13.93 -3.29
N GLY A 77 3.49 -14.33 -2.02
CA GLY A 77 2.99 -15.65 -1.64
C GLY A 77 3.96 -16.79 -1.95
N GLU A 78 5.10 -16.53 -2.59
CA GLU A 78 6.14 -17.52 -2.87
C GLU A 78 7.26 -17.42 -1.82
N VAL A 79 8.06 -16.35 -1.90
CA VAL A 79 9.16 -16.04 -0.96
C VAL A 79 8.75 -14.99 0.07
N VAL A 80 7.86 -14.07 -0.28
CA VAL A 80 7.33 -13.10 0.69
C VAL A 80 5.97 -13.51 1.23
N LYS A 81 5.68 -13.07 2.45
CA LYS A 81 4.42 -13.33 3.14
C LYS A 81 3.27 -12.60 2.43
N PRO A 82 2.11 -13.26 2.24
CA PRO A 82 0.91 -12.56 1.83
C PRO A 82 0.46 -11.60 2.93
N VAL A 83 -0.25 -10.53 2.54
CA VAL A 83 -0.86 -9.63 3.52
C VAL A 83 -2.04 -10.37 4.16
N SER A 84 -2.07 -10.45 5.50
CA SER A 84 -3.18 -11.06 6.24
C SER A 84 -4.49 -10.32 5.94
N ASP A 85 -5.57 -11.06 5.69
CA ASP A 85 -6.90 -10.46 5.51
C ASP A 85 -7.37 -9.69 6.75
N ASP A 86 -6.94 -10.15 7.93
CA ASP A 86 -7.23 -9.49 9.21
C ASP A 86 -6.51 -8.16 9.37
N PHE A 87 -5.39 -7.91 8.68
CA PHE A 87 -4.71 -6.61 8.72
C PHE A 87 -5.62 -5.49 8.18
N VAL A 88 -6.25 -5.74 7.03
CA VAL A 88 -7.15 -4.77 6.40
C VAL A 88 -8.46 -4.66 7.20
N LYS A 89 -8.97 -5.79 7.70
CA LYS A 89 -10.21 -5.85 8.47
C LYS A 89 -10.11 -5.13 9.82
N ASN A 90 -9.03 -5.38 10.56
CA ASN A 90 -8.79 -4.80 11.87
C ASN A 90 -8.26 -3.36 11.80
N ARG A 91 -7.91 -2.89 10.60
CA ARG A 91 -7.41 -1.53 10.33
C ARG A 91 -6.22 -1.18 11.22
N ASP A 92 -5.32 -2.12 11.48
CA ASP A 92 -4.20 -1.90 12.39
C ASP A 92 -2.89 -1.82 11.62
N ALA A 93 -2.40 -0.59 11.39
CA ALA A 93 -1.12 -0.37 10.72
C ALA A 93 0.07 -0.96 11.52
N GLY A 94 -0.05 -1.05 12.84
CA GLY A 94 0.98 -1.60 13.73
C GLY A 94 1.13 -3.11 13.63
N ALA A 95 0.12 -3.80 13.08
CA ALA A 95 0.16 -5.23 12.81
C ALA A 95 0.93 -5.59 11.53
N TRP A 96 1.55 -4.63 10.84
CA TRP A 96 2.41 -4.93 9.70
C TRP A 96 3.57 -5.82 10.13
N PHE A 97 3.90 -6.82 9.32
CA PHE A 97 5.00 -7.73 9.65
C PHE A 97 6.34 -6.99 9.62
N GLY A 98 7.18 -7.24 10.64
CA GLY A 98 8.54 -6.69 10.67
C GLY A 98 9.47 -7.33 9.63
N ASP A 99 9.31 -8.64 9.36
CA ASP A 99 10.03 -9.35 8.30
C ASP A 99 9.05 -9.81 7.20
N PRO A 100 9.15 -9.27 5.97
CA PRO A 100 8.31 -9.66 4.85
C PRO A 100 8.65 -11.06 4.30
N VAL A 101 9.84 -11.59 4.58
CA VAL A 101 10.32 -12.84 3.99
C VAL A 101 9.75 -14.04 4.77
N LYS A 102 9.35 -15.08 4.05
CA LYS A 102 8.90 -16.34 4.67
C LYS A 102 10.08 -17.07 5.33
N PRO A 103 9.86 -17.76 6.46
CA PRO A 103 10.88 -18.61 7.07
C PRO A 103 11.46 -19.63 6.08
N GLY A 104 12.79 -19.78 6.07
CA GLY A 104 13.49 -20.72 5.19
C GLY A 104 13.65 -20.28 3.73
N LYS A 105 13.01 -19.19 3.30
CA LYS A 105 13.06 -18.70 1.91
C LYS A 105 14.11 -17.63 1.63
N GLU A 106 14.92 -17.28 2.63
CA GLU A 106 16.00 -16.30 2.50
C GLU A 106 17.04 -16.69 1.45
N GLY A 107 17.38 -17.98 1.34
CA GLY A 107 18.32 -18.48 0.35
C GLY A 107 17.84 -18.24 -1.08
N GLU A 108 16.55 -18.49 -1.36
CA GLU A 108 15.93 -18.22 -2.66
C GLU A 108 15.93 -16.72 -2.99
N LEU A 109 15.55 -15.87 -2.03
CA LEU A 109 15.59 -14.42 -2.22
C LEU A 109 17.00 -13.94 -2.54
N ARG A 110 18.00 -14.40 -1.77
CA ARG A 110 19.41 -14.05 -1.97
C ARG A 110 19.87 -14.48 -3.36
N HIS A 111 19.57 -15.71 -3.77
CA HIS A 111 19.97 -16.23 -5.09
C HIS A 111 19.45 -15.36 -6.24
N VAL A 112 18.14 -15.06 -6.24
CA VAL A 112 17.53 -14.22 -7.30
C VAL A 112 18.10 -12.80 -7.27
N MET A 113 18.38 -12.27 -6.08
CA MET A 113 18.96 -10.94 -5.92
C MET A 113 20.42 -10.88 -6.38
N ASP A 114 21.21 -11.94 -6.17
CA ASP A 114 22.58 -12.02 -6.68
C ASP A 114 22.61 -11.99 -8.22
N ILE A 115 21.66 -12.67 -8.87
CA ILE A 115 21.48 -12.63 -10.33
C ILE A 115 21.12 -11.21 -10.79
N TYR A 116 20.11 -10.60 -10.15
CA TYR A 116 19.71 -9.23 -10.46
C TYR A 116 20.88 -8.25 -10.32
N ASN A 117 21.63 -8.36 -9.23
CA ASN A 117 22.78 -7.52 -8.93
C ASN A 117 23.93 -7.70 -9.95
N GLY A 118 24.08 -8.90 -10.51
CA GLY A 118 25.02 -9.17 -11.60
C GLY A 118 24.59 -8.49 -12.91
N LEU A 119 23.29 -8.52 -13.22
CA LEU A 119 22.73 -7.90 -14.43
C LEU A 119 22.68 -6.36 -14.34
N TYR A 120 22.44 -5.82 -13.13
CA TYR A 120 22.24 -4.39 -12.90
C TYR A 120 23.15 -3.86 -11.78
N PRO A 121 24.48 -3.76 -12.03
CA PRO A 121 25.43 -3.45 -10.97
C PRO A 121 25.28 -2.06 -10.36
N GLU A 122 24.70 -1.11 -11.08
CA GLU A 122 24.42 0.26 -10.60
C GLU A 122 23.15 0.35 -9.73
N LYS A 123 22.33 -0.71 -9.72
CA LYS A 123 21.03 -0.76 -9.01
C LYS A 123 21.01 -1.84 -7.95
N LYS A 124 22.19 -2.19 -7.41
CA LYS A 124 22.30 -3.30 -6.46
C LYS A 124 21.50 -3.03 -5.20
N THR A 125 20.99 -4.11 -4.63
CA THR A 125 20.35 -4.13 -3.32
C THR A 125 20.71 -5.43 -2.59
N ASN A 126 20.22 -5.62 -1.37
CA ASN A 126 20.49 -6.81 -0.56
C ASN A 126 19.27 -7.20 0.29
N VAL A 127 19.29 -8.42 0.83
CA VAL A 127 18.21 -8.97 1.66
C VAL A 127 17.88 -8.08 2.86
N GLY A 128 18.89 -7.47 3.50
CA GLY A 128 18.69 -6.59 4.65
C GLY A 128 17.93 -5.32 4.29
N GLU A 129 18.31 -4.66 3.18
CA GLU A 129 17.60 -3.50 2.64
C GLU A 129 16.17 -3.87 2.25
N PHE A 130 15.97 -5.02 1.59
CA PHE A 130 14.65 -5.53 1.22
C PHE A 130 13.74 -5.72 2.44
N ARG A 131 14.24 -6.40 3.47
CA ARG A 131 13.52 -6.62 4.74
C ARG A 131 13.13 -5.33 5.42
N ARG A 132 14.02 -4.34 5.43
CA ARG A 132 13.73 -3.03 6.00
C ARG A 132 12.67 -2.31 5.19
N TYR A 133 12.86 -2.19 3.88
CA TYR A 133 11.98 -1.43 2.99
C TYR A 133 10.53 -1.95 3.01
N TYR A 134 10.34 -3.27 2.86
CA TYR A 134 8.99 -3.86 2.80
C TYR A 134 8.49 -4.41 4.14
N GLY A 135 9.32 -4.39 5.19
CA GLY A 135 8.98 -4.78 6.54
C GLY A 135 8.91 -3.58 7.47
N SER A 136 9.95 -3.39 8.28
CA SER A 136 9.96 -2.39 9.36
C SER A 136 9.68 -0.95 8.91
N ASP A 137 10.18 -0.56 7.74
CA ASP A 137 10.11 0.82 7.26
C ASP A 137 8.90 1.03 6.34
N TRP A 138 8.13 -0.02 6.01
CA TRP A 138 7.04 0.03 5.03
C TRP A 138 5.97 1.06 5.37
N GLN A 139 5.52 1.07 6.63
CA GLN A 139 4.52 2.04 7.09
C GLN A 139 5.01 3.47 6.92
N LYS A 140 6.30 3.72 7.19
CA LYS A 140 6.92 5.02 7.01
C LYS A 140 6.97 5.39 5.53
N HIS A 141 7.41 4.49 4.66
CA HIS A 141 7.47 4.73 3.23
C HIS A 141 6.11 5.08 2.64
N VAL A 142 5.04 4.39 3.03
CA VAL A 142 3.69 4.72 2.55
C VAL A 142 3.22 6.07 3.09
N LYS A 143 3.51 6.42 4.35
CA LYS A 143 3.17 7.73 4.93
C LYS A 143 3.89 8.88 4.23
N GLU A 144 5.13 8.66 3.85
CA GLU A 144 6.00 9.65 3.20
C GLU A 144 5.92 9.60 1.68
N SER A 145 4.91 8.91 1.11
CA SER A 145 4.72 8.77 -0.35
C SER A 145 5.99 8.29 -1.07
N PHE A 146 6.68 7.33 -0.46
CA PHE A 146 7.91 6.71 -0.94
C PHE A 146 9.10 7.69 -1.09
N ALA A 147 9.12 8.77 -0.31
CA ALA A 147 10.28 9.64 -0.25
C ALA A 147 11.54 8.88 0.19
N GLY A 148 12.63 9.06 -0.56
CA GLY A 148 13.92 8.39 -0.35
C GLY A 148 14.40 7.65 -1.59
N GLN A 149 15.67 7.24 -1.58
CA GLN A 149 16.26 6.40 -2.62
C GLN A 149 16.47 4.99 -2.07
N SER A 150 15.86 3.99 -2.70
CA SER A 150 16.16 2.57 -2.51
C SER A 150 16.04 1.87 -3.87
N ASN A 151 16.89 0.87 -4.09
CA ASN A 151 16.86 0.04 -5.29
C ASN A 151 15.94 -1.18 -5.16
N VAL A 152 15.39 -1.40 -3.96
CA VAL A 152 14.51 -2.54 -3.65
C VAL A 152 13.27 -2.60 -4.55
N PRO A 153 12.55 -1.49 -4.82
CA PRO A 153 11.40 -1.52 -5.73
C PRO A 153 11.75 -1.93 -7.16
N GLN A 154 12.93 -1.56 -7.67
CA GLN A 154 13.38 -1.91 -9.01
C GLN A 154 13.69 -3.39 -9.10
N PHE A 155 14.31 -3.97 -8.06
CA PHE A 155 14.48 -5.41 -7.94
C PHE A 155 13.12 -6.14 -7.90
N ALA A 156 12.19 -5.68 -7.05
CA ALA A 156 10.88 -6.31 -6.90
C ALA A 156 10.06 -6.23 -8.20
N HIS A 157 10.11 -5.08 -8.88
CA HIS A 157 9.54 -4.90 -10.20
C HIS A 157 10.11 -5.88 -11.23
N TRP A 158 11.43 -6.00 -11.28
CA TRP A 158 12.10 -6.92 -12.20
C TRP A 158 11.69 -8.38 -11.97
N CYS A 159 11.47 -8.79 -10.72
CA CYS A 159 11.08 -10.16 -10.39
C CYS A 159 9.80 -10.62 -11.08
N TYR A 160 8.76 -9.78 -11.19
CA TYR A 160 7.49 -10.15 -11.84
C TYR A 160 7.42 -9.79 -13.32
N GLN A 161 8.46 -9.16 -13.89
CA GLN A 161 8.54 -8.99 -15.33
C GLN A 161 8.71 -10.33 -16.01
N LYS A 162 8.08 -10.47 -17.18
CA LYS A 162 8.25 -11.63 -18.07
C LYS A 162 9.72 -11.76 -18.48
N ALA A 163 10.28 -12.96 -18.32
CA ALA A 163 11.66 -13.25 -18.72
C ALA A 163 11.80 -13.22 -20.25
N ASP A 164 12.84 -12.58 -20.77
CA ASP A 164 13.11 -12.55 -22.21
C ASP A 164 13.82 -13.83 -22.65
N LEU A 165 13.00 -14.84 -22.94
CA LEU A 165 13.47 -16.19 -23.27
C LEU A 165 13.32 -16.51 -24.75
N VAL A 166 14.26 -17.31 -25.24
CA VAL A 166 14.24 -17.95 -26.55
C VAL A 166 14.43 -19.46 -26.43
N TYR A 167 14.01 -20.20 -27.47
CA TYR A 167 14.29 -21.63 -27.56
C TYR A 167 15.79 -21.87 -27.82
N LYS A 168 16.43 -22.72 -27.00
CA LYS A 168 17.86 -23.06 -27.15
C LYS A 168 18.16 -23.79 -28.46
N LYS A 169 17.23 -24.66 -28.87
CA LYS A 169 17.38 -25.57 -30.02
C LYS A 169 16.07 -25.61 -30.79
N ASP A 170 16.17 -26.09 -32.03
CA ASP A 170 14.99 -26.44 -32.81
C ASP A 170 14.21 -27.54 -32.07
N TYR A 171 12.95 -27.27 -31.77
CA TYR A 171 12.07 -28.18 -31.05
C TYR A 171 10.82 -28.44 -31.88
N GLY A 172 10.64 -29.68 -32.31
CA GLY A 172 9.46 -30.13 -33.05
C GLY A 172 8.71 -31.18 -32.24
N SER A 173 7.43 -30.93 -31.94
CA SER A 173 6.50 -31.99 -31.52
C SER A 173 5.87 -32.65 -32.75
N ILE A 174 5.62 -33.96 -32.67
CA ILE A 174 4.81 -34.74 -33.64
C ILE A 174 3.42 -34.08 -33.88
N GLU A 175 2.95 -33.27 -32.92
CA GLU A 175 1.62 -32.63 -32.94
C GLU A 175 1.63 -31.14 -33.35
N ARG A 176 2.53 -30.70 -34.24
CA ARG A 176 2.45 -29.44 -35.02
C ARG A 176 2.96 -28.13 -34.39
N SER A 177 3.77 -28.17 -33.34
CA SER A 177 4.51 -26.96 -32.91
C SER A 177 6.00 -27.16 -33.18
N PHE A 178 6.50 -26.50 -34.23
CA PHE A 178 7.94 -26.37 -34.50
C PHE A 178 8.40 -25.00 -34.03
N HIS A 179 9.30 -24.99 -33.06
CA HIS A 179 9.94 -23.78 -32.54
C HIS A 179 11.39 -23.78 -32.98
N LYS A 180 11.79 -22.75 -33.70
CA LYS A 180 13.17 -22.59 -34.15
C LYS A 180 14.05 -22.07 -33.00
N ALA A 181 15.29 -22.53 -32.93
CA ALA A 181 16.30 -21.95 -32.05
C ALA A 181 16.37 -20.42 -32.23
N GLY A 182 16.42 -19.69 -31.12
CA GLY A 182 16.43 -18.23 -31.09
C GLY A 182 15.06 -17.56 -31.27
N SER A 183 13.99 -18.32 -31.56
CA SER A 183 12.64 -17.76 -31.58
C SER A 183 12.16 -17.44 -30.17
N ALA A 184 11.38 -16.36 -30.02
CA ALA A 184 10.88 -15.92 -28.73
C ALA A 184 9.86 -16.93 -28.13
N VAL A 185 9.91 -17.13 -26.82
CA VAL A 185 8.89 -17.89 -26.09
C VAL A 185 7.60 -17.05 -26.02
N LYS A 186 6.46 -17.65 -26.40
CA LYS A 186 5.18 -16.92 -26.54
C LYS A 186 4.59 -16.46 -25.21
N ASP A 187 4.72 -17.27 -24.16
CA ASP A 187 4.26 -16.93 -22.82
C ASP A 187 5.33 -17.32 -21.79
N PRO A 188 6.39 -16.50 -21.65
CA PRO A 188 7.47 -16.82 -20.75
C PRO A 188 7.01 -16.70 -19.27
N PRO A 189 7.67 -17.41 -18.34
CA PRO A 189 7.52 -17.16 -16.91
C PRO A 189 8.00 -15.74 -16.55
N SER A 190 7.74 -15.33 -15.31
CA SER A 190 8.43 -14.17 -14.74
C SER A 190 9.93 -14.46 -14.55
N ASN A 191 10.74 -13.41 -14.35
CA ASN A 191 12.15 -13.58 -13.99
C ASN A 191 12.30 -14.37 -12.69
N TYR A 192 11.49 -14.06 -11.67
CA TYR A 192 11.52 -14.79 -10.41
C TYR A 192 11.27 -16.28 -10.62
N SER A 193 10.19 -16.64 -11.31
CA SER A 193 9.85 -18.04 -11.57
C SER A 193 10.91 -18.73 -12.44
N TYR A 194 11.49 -18.03 -13.42
CA TYR A 194 12.56 -18.59 -14.26
C TYR A 194 13.79 -18.98 -13.44
N TYR A 195 14.29 -18.08 -12.58
CA TYR A 195 15.50 -18.32 -11.80
C TYR A 195 15.29 -19.17 -10.55
N THR A 196 14.06 -19.33 -10.08
CA THR A 196 13.71 -20.23 -8.97
C THR A 196 13.11 -21.56 -9.42
N GLY A 197 12.83 -21.70 -10.72
CA GLY A 197 12.27 -22.90 -11.31
C GLY A 197 13.19 -24.10 -11.14
N ALA A 198 12.82 -25.02 -10.25
CA ALA A 198 13.49 -26.30 -10.11
C ALA A 198 13.13 -27.28 -11.26
N ASP A 199 13.87 -28.39 -11.31
CA ASP A 199 13.53 -29.60 -12.07
C ASP A 199 13.42 -29.44 -13.59
N GLY A 200 14.30 -28.62 -14.16
CA GLY A 200 14.45 -28.53 -15.62
C GLY A 200 13.24 -27.95 -16.36
N ARG A 201 12.30 -27.33 -15.64
CA ARG A 201 11.07 -26.73 -16.19
C ARG A 201 11.34 -25.75 -17.34
N TYR A 202 12.52 -25.13 -17.35
CA TYR A 202 12.94 -24.17 -18.35
C TYR A 202 14.18 -24.61 -19.15
N ASP A 203 14.53 -25.89 -19.14
CA ASP A 203 15.74 -26.42 -19.79
C ASP A 203 15.77 -26.19 -21.31
N TYR A 204 14.60 -26.11 -21.93
CA TYR A 204 14.45 -25.84 -23.36
C TYR A 204 14.64 -24.35 -23.73
N PHE A 205 14.72 -23.48 -22.73
CA PHE A 205 14.81 -22.03 -22.91
C PHE A 205 16.11 -21.46 -22.34
N GLU A 206 16.61 -20.41 -22.96
CA GLU A 206 17.65 -19.55 -22.42
C GLU A 206 17.29 -18.08 -22.58
N LEU A 207 18.01 -17.21 -21.88
CA LEU A 207 17.87 -15.76 -22.08
C LEU A 207 18.29 -15.41 -23.51
N ARG A 208 17.53 -14.53 -24.16
CA ARG A 208 17.88 -13.99 -25.48
C ARG A 208 19.31 -13.47 -25.53
N SER A 209 19.71 -12.71 -24.51
CA SER A 209 21.07 -12.14 -24.43
C SER A 209 22.17 -13.20 -24.38
N MET A 210 21.91 -14.35 -23.74
CA MET A 210 22.87 -15.47 -23.72
C MET A 210 22.95 -16.17 -25.07
N PHE A 211 21.80 -16.40 -25.71
CA PHE A 211 21.74 -16.98 -27.05
C PHE A 211 22.47 -16.13 -28.10
N GLU A 212 22.33 -14.80 -28.00
CA GLU A 212 23.00 -13.85 -28.89
C GLU A 212 24.51 -13.77 -28.65
N ALA A 213 24.96 -13.86 -27.39
CA ALA A 213 26.39 -13.83 -27.05
C ALA A 213 27.14 -15.13 -27.41
N GLY A 214 26.42 -16.25 -27.56
CA GLY A 214 26.98 -17.55 -27.95
C GLY A 214 27.02 -17.80 -29.46
N ARG A 215 26.56 -16.84 -30.28
CA ARG A 215 26.63 -16.87 -31.75
C ARG A 215 27.85 -16.13 -32.26
#